data_AF-A0A7X7I1B1-F1
#
_entry.id   AF-A0A7X7I1B1-F1
#
_cell.length_a   1.000
_cell.length_b   1.000
_cell.length_c   1.000
_cell.angle_alpha   90.00
_cell.angle_beta   90.00
_cell.angle_gamma   90.00
#
_symmetry.space_group_name_H-M   'P 1'
#
loop_
_entity.id
_entity.type
_entity.pdbx_description
1 polymer ?
#
loop_
_entity_poly.entity_id
_entity_poly.type
_entity_poly.pdbx_seq_one_letter_code
_entity_poly.pdbx_strand_id
1 'polypeptide(L)'
;MLRTVGLYALCIAGIAVSAENVNIWGTVSSDSGRPVKGAVVTLQGQKLSDTTDSDGAYLLKAGNTSTNTFTKTPNIENISFNNGSIKLNLSKPAQVSIDMFDLS
;
A
#
# COMPACT_ATOMS: atom_id res chain seq x y z
N MET A 1 13.12 -0.19 -50.86
CA MET A 1 12.73 -0.66 -49.51
C MET A 1 13.38 0.11 -48.34
N LEU A 2 14.01 1.28 -48.57
CA LEU A 2 14.76 2.02 -47.52
C LEU A 2 14.05 3.29 -47.01
N ARG A 3 12.81 3.56 -47.44
CA ARG A 3 12.08 4.81 -47.13
C ARG A 3 11.08 4.69 -45.98
N THR A 4 10.78 3.48 -45.52
CA THR A 4 9.77 3.21 -44.47
C THR A 4 10.36 3.13 -43.06
N VAL A 5 11.67 2.89 -42.94
CA VAL A 5 12.36 2.75 -41.65
C VAL A 5 12.58 4.10 -40.97
N GLY A 6 12.74 5.18 -41.76
CA GLY A 6 12.93 6.53 -41.24
C GLY A 6 11.70 7.14 -40.56
N LEU A 7 10.50 6.58 -40.75
CA LEU A 7 9.26 7.13 -40.21
C LEU A 7 8.91 6.59 -38.81
N TYR A 8 9.49 5.46 -38.40
CA TYR A 8 9.28 4.89 -37.05
C TYR A 8 10.23 5.47 -35.99
N ALA A 9 11.31 6.12 -36.40
CA ALA A 9 12.31 6.68 -35.48
C ALA A 9 11.83 7.96 -34.75
N LEU A 10 10.72 8.57 -35.17
CA LEU A 10 10.25 9.86 -34.63
C LEU A 10 9.12 9.75 -33.59
N CYS A 11 8.58 8.55 -33.31
CA CYS A 11 7.43 8.36 -32.43
C CYS A 11 7.73 7.67 -31.10
N ILE A 12 8.98 7.61 -30.66
CA ILE A 12 9.29 7.26 -29.26
C ILE A 12 9.43 8.57 -28.48
N ALA A 13 8.34 9.35 -28.47
CA ALA A 13 8.18 10.45 -27.53
C ALA A 13 8.07 9.84 -26.13
N GLY A 14 9.01 10.21 -25.27
CA GLY A 14 9.29 9.56 -24.00
C GLY A 14 8.07 9.37 -23.11
N ILE A 15 7.94 8.16 -22.58
CA ILE A 15 7.13 7.91 -21.39
C ILE A 15 7.99 8.42 -20.23
N ALA A 16 7.75 9.65 -19.77
CA ALA A 16 8.38 10.13 -18.54
C ALA A 16 7.77 9.36 -17.37
N VAL A 17 8.51 8.39 -16.82
CA VAL A 17 8.15 7.75 -15.56
C VAL A 17 8.41 8.78 -14.45
N SER A 18 7.35 9.38 -13.90
CA SER A 18 7.47 10.21 -12.70
C SER A 18 7.57 9.27 -11.50
N ALA A 19 8.74 9.20 -10.88
CA ALA A 19 8.86 8.57 -9.58
C ALA A 19 8.22 9.49 -8.54
N GLU A 20 7.11 9.04 -7.94
CA GLU A 20 6.52 9.75 -6.82
C GLU A 20 7.24 9.33 -5.53
N ASN A 21 7.73 10.31 -4.78
CA ASN A 21 8.28 10.06 -3.45
C ASN A 21 7.14 9.90 -2.44
N VAL A 22 7.05 8.73 -1.82
CA VAL A 22 6.14 8.50 -0.70
C VAL A 22 6.87 8.79 0.61
N ASN A 23 6.39 9.78 1.34
CA ASN A 23 6.88 10.17 2.66
C ASN A 23 5.83 9.85 3.72
N ILE A 24 6.18 9.06 4.74
CA ILE A 24 5.32 8.77 5.89
C ILE A 24 5.95 9.42 7.11
N TRP A 25 5.19 10.25 7.82
CA TRP A 25 5.67 10.99 8.98
C TRP A 25 4.65 10.95 10.12
N GLY A 26 5.13 11.15 11.34
CA GLY A 26 4.29 11.22 12.52
C GLY A 26 5.10 11.41 13.80
N THR A 27 4.42 11.28 14.94
CA THR A 27 5.01 11.43 16.27
C THR A 27 4.69 10.20 17.12
N VAL A 28 5.67 9.69 17.85
CA VAL A 28 5.48 8.63 18.84
C VAL A 28 5.40 9.25 20.23
N SER A 29 4.30 8.96 20.93
CA SER A 29 4.05 9.44 22.29
C SER A 29 3.69 8.27 23.23
N SER A 30 3.99 8.43 24.52
CA SER A 30 3.54 7.52 25.59
C SER A 30 2.04 7.66 25.84
N ASP A 31 1.48 6.74 26.61
CA ASP A 31 0.14 6.80 27.21
C ASP A 31 -0.20 8.14 27.89
N SER A 32 0.81 8.81 28.48
CA SER A 32 0.73 10.12 29.13
C SER A 32 0.85 11.31 28.17
N GLY A 33 0.90 11.07 26.86
CA GLY A 33 1.03 12.09 25.82
C GLY A 33 2.43 12.67 25.63
N ARG A 34 3.43 12.19 26.39
CA ARG A 34 4.82 12.67 26.28
C ARG A 34 5.52 12.08 25.04
N PRO A 35 6.33 12.86 24.30
CA PRO A 35 7.07 12.35 23.15
C PRO A 35 8.10 11.30 23.56
N VAL A 36 8.30 10.29 22.71
CA VAL A 36 9.26 9.21 22.92
C VAL A 36 10.44 9.38 21.97
N LYS A 37 11.61 9.73 22.51
CA LYS A 37 12.87 9.81 21.78
C LYS A 37 13.53 8.44 21.65
N GLY A 38 14.12 8.16 20.48
CA GLY A 38 14.91 6.95 20.25
C GLY A 38 14.09 5.69 19.96
N ALA A 39 12.78 5.84 19.72
CA ALA A 39 11.94 4.73 19.28
C ALA A 39 12.24 4.41 17.81
N VAL A 40 12.44 3.13 17.50
CA VAL A 40 12.67 2.67 16.13
C VAL A 40 11.32 2.37 15.47
N VAL A 41 10.97 3.16 14.46
CA VAL A 41 9.75 2.99 13.65
C VAL A 41 10.15 2.25 12.38
N THR A 42 9.50 1.11 12.10
CA THR A 42 9.77 0.28 10.91
C THR A 42 8.48 0.04 10.14
N LEU A 43 8.50 0.27 8.83
CA LEU A 43 7.37 -0.07 7.96
C LEU A 43 7.45 -1.54 7.53
N GLN A 44 6.62 -2.38 8.12
CA GLN A 44 6.62 -3.82 7.81
C GLN A 44 6.34 -4.09 6.32
N GLY A 45 7.09 -5.04 5.76
CA GLY A 45 7.08 -5.35 4.33
C GLY A 45 8.04 -4.51 3.49
N GLN A 46 8.46 -3.33 3.96
CA GLN A 46 9.46 -2.49 3.30
C GLN A 46 10.74 -2.41 4.13
N LYS A 47 11.88 -2.17 3.47
CA LYS A 47 13.16 -1.93 4.16
C LYS A 47 13.29 -0.45 4.56
N LEU A 48 12.24 0.10 5.20
CA LEU A 48 12.19 1.49 5.64
C LEU A 48 12.08 1.56 7.16
N SER A 49 12.99 2.30 7.77
CA SER A 49 13.03 2.54 9.21
C SER A 49 13.53 3.94 9.51
N ASP A 50 13.05 4.53 10.60
CA ASP A 50 13.56 5.78 11.15
C ASP A 50 13.54 5.73 12.67
N THR A 51 14.32 6.58 13.32
CA THR A 51 14.41 6.67 14.79
C THR A 51 13.89 8.02 15.24
N THR A 52 12.98 8.02 16.21
CA THR A 52 12.33 9.25 16.65
C THR A 52 13.30 10.23 17.32
N ASP A 53 13.12 11.52 17.05
CA ASP A 53 13.90 12.60 17.65
C ASP A 53 13.40 13.01 19.05
N SER A 54 13.90 14.13 19.58
CA SER A 54 13.49 14.65 20.91
C SER A 54 12.02 15.03 21.00
N ASP A 55 11.38 15.36 19.89
CA ASP A 55 9.97 15.71 19.80
C ASP A 55 9.11 14.47 19.50
N GLY A 56 9.74 13.28 19.45
CA GLY A 56 9.11 12.01 19.10
C GLY A 56 8.82 11.89 17.60
N ALA A 57 9.28 12.83 16.77
CA ALA A 57 8.97 12.86 15.35
C ALA A 57 9.79 11.84 14.57
N TYR A 58 9.18 11.25 13.54
CA TYR A 58 9.84 10.36 12.58
C TYR A 58 9.40 10.69 11.14
N LEU A 59 10.24 10.34 10.18
CA LEU A 59 10.01 10.50 8.75
C LEU A 59 10.61 9.31 7.96
N LEU A 60 9.75 8.36 7.59
CA LEU A 60 10.09 7.28 6.67
C LEU A 60 10.05 7.80 5.23
N LYS A 61 11.22 7.98 4.63
CA LYS A 61 11.37 8.38 3.22
C LYS A 61 11.50 7.14 2.35
N ALA A 62 10.46 6.80 1.60
CA ALA A 62 10.63 5.89 0.50
C ALA A 62 11.37 6.66 -0.62
N GLY A 63 12.44 6.07 -1.17
CA GLY A 63 13.13 6.62 -2.35
C GLY A 63 12.22 6.64 -3.59
N ASN A 64 12.78 6.69 -4.80
CA ASN A 64 12.00 6.53 -6.04
C ASN A 64 11.24 5.19 -5.99
N THR A 65 10.01 5.20 -5.50
CA THR A 65 9.16 4.04 -5.50
C THR A 65 8.55 4.00 -6.89
N SER A 66 9.08 3.12 -7.74
CA SER A 66 8.19 2.42 -8.65
C SER A 66 7.05 1.93 -7.77
N THR A 67 5.80 2.17 -8.15
CA THR A 67 4.65 1.59 -7.47
C THR A 67 4.75 0.08 -7.64
N ASN A 68 5.61 -0.58 -6.85
CA ASN A 68 5.38 -1.93 -6.42
C ASN A 68 4.14 -1.79 -5.56
N THR A 69 2.99 -1.79 -6.24
CA THR A 69 1.75 -2.24 -5.62
C THR A 69 2.16 -3.46 -4.83
N PHE A 70 2.17 -3.35 -3.51
CA PHE A 70 2.03 -4.54 -2.70
C PHE A 70 0.69 -5.10 -3.13
N THR A 71 0.73 -6.00 -4.09
CA THR A 71 -0.14 -7.15 -4.03
C THR A 71 0.35 -7.96 -2.83
N LYS A 72 0.19 -7.43 -1.62
CA LYS A 72 -0.55 -8.22 -0.66
C LYS A 72 -1.88 -8.38 -1.37
N THR A 73 -1.98 -9.41 -2.22
CA THR A 73 -3.26 -9.99 -2.50
C THR A 73 -3.82 -10.17 -1.10
N PRO A 74 -4.82 -9.39 -0.65
CA PRO A 74 -5.65 -9.93 0.41
C PRO A 74 -5.98 -11.31 -0.12
N ASN A 75 -5.69 -12.37 0.64
CA ASN A 75 -6.19 -13.68 0.27
C ASN A 75 -7.62 -13.44 -0.19
N ILE A 76 -7.92 -13.66 -1.48
CA ILE A 76 -9.08 -12.98 -2.08
C ILE A 76 -10.32 -13.69 -1.54
N GLU A 77 -10.75 -13.22 -0.38
CA GLU A 77 -11.91 -13.64 0.34
C GLU A 77 -13.09 -12.93 -0.29
N ASN A 78 -13.53 -13.46 -1.44
CA ASN A 78 -14.65 -12.89 -2.16
C ASN A 78 -15.94 -13.22 -1.41
N ILE A 79 -16.67 -12.18 -1.04
CA ILE A 79 -18.04 -12.24 -0.55
C ILE A 79 -18.95 -11.84 -1.70
N SER A 80 -19.85 -12.73 -2.11
CA SER A 80 -20.85 -12.41 -3.14
C SER A 80 -22.23 -12.81 -2.68
N PHE A 81 -23.22 -11.95 -2.94
CA PHE A 81 -24.63 -12.26 -2.76
C PHE A 81 -25.28 -12.45 -4.13
N ASN A 82 -25.74 -13.66 -4.42
CA ASN A 82 -26.39 -13.99 -5.69
C ASN A 82 -27.53 -14.97 -5.44
N ASN A 83 -28.70 -14.69 -6.02
CA ASN A 83 -29.91 -15.52 -5.91
C ASN A 83 -30.24 -15.92 -4.46
N GLY A 84 -30.15 -14.97 -3.52
CA GLY A 84 -30.44 -15.22 -2.10
C GLY A 84 -29.36 -16.00 -1.34
N SER A 85 -28.23 -16.31 -1.98
CA SER A 85 -27.12 -17.04 -1.37
C SER A 85 -25.91 -16.14 -1.12
N ILE A 86 -25.38 -16.17 0.10
CA ILE A 86 -24.08 -15.57 0.45
C ILE A 86 -23.00 -16.61 0.19
N LYS A 87 -22.07 -16.32 -0.72
CA LYS A 87 -20.90 -17.15 -0.99
C LYS A 87 -19.64 -16.46 -0.46
N LEU A 88 -18.90 -17.19 0.35
CA LEU A 88 -17.62 -16.79 0.93
C LEU A 88 -16.53 -17.69 0.34
N ASN A 89 -15.53 -17.12 -0.33
CA ASN A 89 -14.43 -17.89 -0.89
C ASN A 89 -13.19 -17.73 -0.02
N LEU A 90 -13.00 -18.61 0.97
CA LEU A 90 -11.87 -18.51 1.89
C LEU A 90 -10.65 -19.26 1.37
N SER A 91 -9.48 -18.65 1.51
CA SER A 91 -8.19 -19.27 1.12
C SER A 91 -7.74 -20.41 2.06
N LYS A 92 -8.30 -20.45 3.27
CA LYS A 92 -8.08 -21.48 4.29
C LYS A 92 -9.35 -21.61 5.15
N PRO A 93 -9.63 -22.80 5.73
CA PRO A 93 -10.73 -22.94 6.67
C PRO A 93 -10.61 -21.94 7.82
N ALA A 94 -11.69 -21.19 8.09
CA ALA A 94 -11.75 -20.21 9.16
C ALA A 94 -13.18 -20.15 9.72
N GLN A 95 -13.31 -19.83 11.01
CA GLN A 95 -14.60 -19.55 11.64
C GLN A 95 -15.09 -18.19 11.16
N VAL A 96 -16.35 -18.10 10.70
CA VAL A 96 -16.96 -16.86 10.20
C VAL A 96 -18.28 -16.61 10.92
N SER A 97 -18.52 -15.34 11.30
CA SER A 97 -19.79 -14.85 11.82
C SER A 97 -20.50 -14.02 10.75
N ILE A 98 -21.81 -14.19 10.58
CA ILE A 98 -22.64 -13.43 9.65
C ILE A 98 -23.80 -12.85 10.44
N ASP A 99 -23.88 -11.52 10.51
CA ASP A 99 -25.00 -10.79 11.10
C ASP A 99 -25.85 -10.18 9.98
N MET A 100 -27.17 -10.37 10.04
CA MET A 100 -28.12 -9.82 9.07
C MET A 100 -29.07 -8.87 9.79
N PHE A 101 -29.25 -7.67 9.23
CA PHE A 101 -30.14 -6.65 9.77
C PHE A 101 -31.22 -6.35 8.75
N ASP A 102 -32.48 -6.40 9.19
CA ASP A 102 -33.61 -5.90 8.42
C ASP A 102 -33.67 -4.38 8.59
N LEU A 103 -33.81 -3.65 7.47
CA LEU A 103 -33.91 -2.19 7.43
C LEU A 103 -35.33 -1.71 7.06
N SER A 104 -36.30 -2.62 7.02
CA SER A 104 -37.70 -2.34 6.71
C SER A 104 -38.38 -1.49 7.77
#